data_AF-A0A6B9CM56-F1
#
_entry.id   AF-A0A6B9CM56-F1
#
_cell.length_a   1.000
_cell.length_b   1.000
_cell.length_c   1.000
_cell.angle_alpha   90.00
_cell.angle_beta   90.00
_cell.angle_gamma   90.00
#
_symmetry.space_group_name_H-M   'P 1'
#
loop_
_entity.id
_entity.type
_entity.pdbx_description
1 polymer ?
#
loop_
_entity_poly.entity_id
_entity_poly.type
_entity_poly.pdbx_seq_one_letter_code
_entity_poly.pdbx_strand_id
1 'polypeptide(L)' 'FRRQAVEAIKPLSFDLEVGQTLAIVGEAGSGKSTLARILAGMIEPTSGDIAIE' A
#
# COMPACT_ATOMS: atom_id res chain seq x y z
N PHE A 1 -26.49 -5.00 -4.73
CA PHE A 1 -25.22 -5.12 -3.99
C PHE A 1 -24.68 -3.72 -3.69
N ARG A 2 -24.66 -3.31 -2.42
CA ARG A 2 -24.16 -1.98 -2.03
C ARG A 2 -22.64 -2.09 -1.90
N ARG A 3 -21.88 -1.39 -2.76
CA ARG A 3 -20.43 -1.25 -2.57
C ARG A 3 -20.19 -0.39 -1.35
N GLN A 4 -19.65 -0.98 -0.29
CA GLN A 4 -19.22 -0.26 0.90
C GLN A 4 -17.74 0.09 0.73
N ALA A 5 -17.39 1.36 0.90
CA ALA A 5 -15.99 1.76 0.95
C ALA A 5 -15.39 1.21 2.25
N VAL A 6 -14.26 0.51 2.13
CA VAL A 6 -13.50 -0.04 3.26
C VAL A 6 -12.12 0.59 3.22
N GLU A 7 -11.61 0.99 4.39
CA GLU A 7 -10.23 1.41 4.54
C GLU A 7 -9.32 0.20 4.32
N ALA A 8 -8.69 0.12 3.15
CA ALA A 8 -7.84 -1.00 2.79
C ALA A 8 -6.49 -0.96 3.50
N ILE A 9 -5.96 0.24 3.78
CA ILE A 9 -4.62 0.46 4.31
C ILE A 9 -4.74 1.48 5.44
N LYS A 10 -4.24 1.13 6.62
CA LYS A 10 -4.12 2.05 7.76
C LYS A 10 -2.93 2.99 7.54
N PRO A 11 -2.90 4.18 8.18
CA PRO A 11 -1.75 5.08 8.09
C PRO A 11 -0.42 4.36 8.39
N LEU A 12 0.53 4.50 7.48
CA LEU A 12 1.87 3.91 7.59
C LEU A 12 2.89 4.80 6.87
N SER A 13 4.14 4.73 7.30
CA SER A 13 5.28 5.41 6.67
C SER A 13 6.50 4.53 6.81
N PHE A 14 7.28 4.42 5.74
CA PHE A 14 8.56 3.73 5.71
C PHE A 14 9.40 4.27 4.56
N ASP A 15 10.71 4.16 4.69
CA ASP A 15 11.67 4.40 3.63
C ASP A 15 12.24 3.05 3.16
N LEU A 16 12.59 2.94 1.89
CA LEU A 16 13.19 1.73 1.33
C LEU A 16 14.44 2.09 0.52
N GLU A 17 15.59 1.72 1.06
CA GLU A 17 16.89 2.01 0.46
C GLU A 17 17.26 1.00 -0.63
N VAL A 18 18.19 1.40 -1.50
CA VAL A 18 18.74 0.51 -2.53
C VAL A 18 19.35 -0.73 -1.89
N GLY A 19 18.94 -1.90 -2.39
CA GLY A 19 19.39 -3.20 -1.89
C GLY A 19 18.58 -3.75 -0.72
N GLN A 20 17.62 -3.00 -0.17
CA GLN A 20 16.68 -3.52 0.82
C GLN A 20 15.56 -4.32 0.16
N THR A 21 15.02 -5.28 0.91
CA THR A 21 13.86 -6.09 0.51
C THR A 21 12.72 -5.84 1.49
N LEU A 22 11.58 -5.38 1.00
CA LEU A 22 10.35 -5.20 1.78
C LEU A 22 9.43 -6.41 1.62
N ALA A 23 9.05 -7.02 2.74
CA ALA A 23 8.03 -8.07 2.78
C ALA A 23 6.70 -7.53 3.34
N ILE A 24 5.61 -7.68 2.58
CA ILE A 24 4.26 -7.28 3.01
C ILE A 24 3.48 -8.53 3.45
N VAL A 25 3.22 -8.66 4.75
CA VAL A 25 2.59 -9.84 5.36
C VAL A 25 1.30 -9.48 6.11
N GLY A 26 0.41 -10.47 6.30
CA GLY A 26 -0.88 -10.28 6.99
C GLY A 26 -2.02 -11.13 6.42
N GLU A 27 -3.16 -11.17 7.12
CA GLU A 27 -4.35 -11.97 6.77
C GLU A 27 -4.98 -11.59 5.42
N ALA A 28 -5.72 -12.51 4.80
CA ALA A 28 -6.45 -12.23 3.57
C ALA A 28 -7.40 -11.03 3.75
N GLY A 29 -7.38 -10.08 2.81
CA GLY A 29 -8.18 -8.85 2.91
C GLY A 29 -7.54 -7.68 3.67
N SER A 30 -6.37 -7.86 4.30
CA SER A 30 -5.70 -6.79 5.07
C SER A 30 -5.07 -5.64 4.25
N GLY A 31 -5.34 -5.57 2.94
CA GLY A 31 -4.82 -4.50 2.07
C GLY A 31 -3.46 -4.74 1.41
N LYS A 32 -2.79 -5.89 1.61
CA LYS A 32 -1.44 -6.17 1.07
C LYS A 32 -1.33 -5.96 -0.44
N SER A 33 -2.23 -6.56 -1.21
CA SER A 33 -2.22 -6.45 -2.67
C SER A 33 -2.59 -5.03 -3.13
N THR A 34 -3.37 -4.29 -2.35
CA THR A 34 -3.64 -2.88 -2.59
C THR A 34 -2.38 -2.05 -2.39
N LEU A 35 -1.68 -2.23 -1.27
CA LEU A 35 -0.41 -1.54 -0.99
C LEU A 35 0.64 -1.87 -2.05
N ALA A 36 0.81 -3.15 -2.42
CA ALA A 36 1.74 -3.54 -3.47
C ALA A 36 1.43 -2.89 -4.83
N ARG A 37 0.15 -2.71 -5.17
CA ARG A 37 -0.26 -2.03 -6.41
C ARG A 37 -0.02 -0.53 -6.36
N ILE A 38 -0.20 0.10 -5.20
CA ILE A 38 0.13 1.51 -5.00
C ILE A 38 1.64 1.72 -5.16
N LEU A 39 2.47 0.91 -4.49
CA LEU A 39 3.93 0.98 -4.60
C LEU A 39 4.43 0.73 -6.03
N ALA A 40 3.74 -0.11 -6.80
CA ALA A 40 4.05 -0.35 -8.21
C ALA A 40 3.51 0.74 -9.17
N GLY A 41 2.91 1.82 -8.66
CA GLY A 41 2.33 2.90 -9.47
C GLY A 41 1.08 2.50 -10.27
N MET A 42 0.45 1.36 -9.95
CA MET A 42 -0.76 0.88 -10.65
C MET A 42 -2.06 1.50 -10.11
N ILE A 43 -2.03 2.03 -8.88
CA ILE A 43 -3.18 2.62 -8.20
C ILE A 43 -2.68 3.88 -7.47
N GLU A 44 -3.38 5.00 -7.61
CA GLU A 44 -3.09 6.20 -6.81
C GLU A 44 -3.59 6.02 -5.36
N PRO A 45 -2.79 6.40 -4.35
CA PRO A 45 -3.25 6.39 -2.97
C PRO A 45 -4.38 7.41 -2.77
N THR A 46 -5.34 7.10 -1.90
CA THR A 46 -6.40 8.05 -1.54
C THR A 46 -5.87 9.24 -0.74
N SER A 47 -4.75 9.06 -0.03
CA SER A 47 -4.08 10.06 0.80
C SER A 47 -2.63 9.68 1.04
N GLY A 48 -1.78 10.68 1.32
CA GLY A 48 -0.35 10.50 1.54
C GLY A 48 0.45 10.51 0.24
N ASP A 49 1.77 10.45 0.36
CA ASP A 49 2.70 10.66 -0.74
C ASP A 49 3.71 9.51 -0.83
N ILE A 50 4.17 9.25 -2.05
CA ILE A 50 5.28 8.34 -2.35
C ILE A 50 6.26 9.14 -3.19
N ALA A 51 7.49 9.24 -2.71
CA ALA A 51 8.58 9.91 -3.40
C ALA A 51 9.68 8.90 -3.75
N ILE A 52 10.37 9.16 -4.86
CA ILE A 52 11.61 8.50 -5.23
C ILE A 52 12.63 9.61 -5.39
N GLU A 53 13.71 9.56 -4.62
CA GLU A 53 14.85 10.49 -4.72
C GLU A 53 15.92 9.97 -5.68
#